data_AF-A0A2W4JDV1-F1
#
_entry.id   AF-A0A2W4JDV1-F1
#
_cell.length_a   1.000
_cell.length_b   1.000
_cell.length_c   1.000
_cell.angle_alpha   90.00
_cell.angle_beta   90.00
_cell.angle_gamma   90.00
#
_symmetry.space_group_name_H-M   'P 1'
#
loop_
_entity.id
_entity.type
_entity.pdbx_description
1 polymer ?
#
loop_
_entity_poly.entity_id
_entity_poly.type
_entity_poly.pdbx_seq_one_letter_code
_entity_poly.pdbx_strand_id
1 'polypeptide(L)'
;MKSLLKVLGVIGGILAVSFVTFVAMGHSPRELAHLGEVRNVYQDGAHEVVIPFPDGPRERLLPEVPVTTSGGYAFITEDRGVPVRHDPCRPIRWVLNTDGMPAFAEQEIQAAIADIELRSGLKFEFAGYTDEPLDFERSLFQDRYGDDYAPVIIGFSDASQTPDLAGAVTGVGGSTAIQGAFGPQRYLRSGVVVLDADDLKSRFASTSGALQARAIIMHELAHVLGLAHVDDPSQLMHPTHDRQLTWGDGDLAGLAIAGAGPCES
;
A
#
# COMPACT_ATOMS: atom_id res chain seq x y z
N MET A 1 -62.00 43.25 1.71
CA MET A 1 -61.58 42.12 0.83
C MET A 1 -60.71 42.64 -0.31
N LYS A 2 -59.38 42.51 -0.20
CA LYS A 2 -58.42 42.27 -1.29
C LYS A 2 -57.10 41.86 -0.63
N SER A 3 -56.99 40.55 -0.43
CA SER A 3 -55.84 39.73 -0.02
C SER A 3 -54.54 40.16 -0.73
N LEU A 4 -53.40 40.32 -0.04
CA LEU A 4 -52.40 39.28 0.27
C LEU A 4 -51.95 38.43 -0.95
N LEU A 5 -50.61 38.28 -1.08
CA LEU A 5 -49.80 37.48 -2.02
C LEU A 5 -49.42 38.12 -3.37
N LYS A 6 -48.15 38.54 -3.47
CA LYS A 6 -47.13 37.92 -4.35
C LYS A 6 -45.76 38.57 -4.11
N VAL A 7 -45.18 38.29 -2.93
CA VAL A 7 -43.73 38.22 -2.77
C VAL A 7 -43.39 36.77 -3.05
N LEU A 8 -43.00 36.45 -4.28
CA LEU A 8 -42.42 35.14 -4.63
C LEU A 8 -41.77 35.27 -6.01
N GLY A 9 -40.45 35.13 -6.06
CA GLY A 9 -39.72 35.19 -7.33
C GLY A 9 -38.21 35.37 -7.24
N VAL A 10 -37.56 35.13 -6.09
CA VAL A 10 -36.13 34.78 -6.10
C VAL A 10 -36.09 33.28 -6.41
N ILE A 11 -36.17 32.95 -7.70
CA ILE A 11 -35.86 31.59 -8.16
C ILE A 11 -34.34 31.53 -8.26
N GLY A 12 -33.73 30.81 -7.32
CA GLY A 12 -32.34 30.41 -7.41
C GLY A 12 -32.13 29.66 -8.72
N GLY A 13 -31.35 30.27 -9.62
CA GLY A 13 -30.87 29.59 -10.81
C GLY A 13 -29.74 28.65 -10.41
N ILE A 14 -30.09 27.41 -10.07
CA ILE A 14 -29.12 26.32 -10.22
C ILE A 14 -28.96 26.16 -11.74
N LEU A 15 -27.86 26.69 -12.28
CA LEU A 15 -27.44 26.36 -13.65
C LEU A 15 -27.14 24.86 -13.63
N ALA A 16 -28.09 24.06 -14.12
CA ALA A 16 -27.83 22.67 -14.42
C ALA A 16 -26.81 22.63 -15.55
N VAL A 17 -25.53 22.48 -15.21
CA VAL A 17 -24.48 22.21 -16.18
C VAL A 17 -24.83 20.86 -16.80
N SER A 18 -25.05 20.85 -18.11
CA SER A 18 -25.39 19.60 -18.80
C SER A 18 -24.24 18.60 -18.66
N PHE A 19 -24.54 17.30 -18.62
CA PHE A 19 -23.52 16.24 -18.56
C PHE A 19 -22.43 16.42 -19.62
N VAL A 20 -22.82 16.85 -20.84
CA VAL A 20 -21.90 17.13 -21.95
C VAL A 20 -20.97 18.31 -21.64
N THR A 21 -21.50 19.37 -21.01
CA THR A 21 -20.70 20.54 -20.60
C THR A 21 -19.77 20.21 -19.44
N PHE A 22 -20.22 19.38 -18.50
CA PHE A 22 -19.44 18.93 -17.35
C PHE A 22 -18.23 18.10 -17.80
N VAL A 23 -18.44 17.11 -18.68
CA VAL A 23 -17.36 16.32 -19.28
C VAL A 23 -16.44 17.18 -20.14
N ALA A 24 -16.98 18.15 -20.90
CA ALA A 24 -16.17 19.06 -21.70
C ALA A 24 -15.30 20.02 -20.88
N MET A 25 -15.63 20.25 -19.61
CA MET A 25 -14.83 21.01 -18.65
C MET A 25 -13.71 20.17 -18.00
N GLY A 26 -13.56 18.91 -18.41
CA GLY A 26 -12.55 17.99 -17.85
C GLY A 26 -13.00 17.23 -16.62
N HIS A 27 -14.25 17.38 -16.19
CA HIS A 27 -14.80 16.68 -15.05
C HIS A 27 -15.23 15.26 -15.39
N SER A 28 -14.94 14.30 -14.51
CA SER A 28 -15.28 12.91 -14.77
C SER A 28 -16.75 12.62 -14.43
N PRO A 29 -17.46 11.75 -15.16
CA PRO A 29 -18.82 11.31 -14.80
C PRO A 29 -18.97 10.78 -13.37
N ARG A 30 -17.86 10.31 -12.74
CA ARG A 30 -17.83 9.86 -11.35
C ARG A 30 -17.96 11.03 -10.37
N GLU A 31 -17.45 12.22 -10.70
CA GLU A 31 -17.59 13.42 -9.87
C GLU A 31 -19.06 13.81 -9.67
N LEU A 32 -19.95 13.49 -10.62
CA LEU A 32 -21.39 13.69 -10.46
C LEU A 32 -22.01 12.76 -9.40
N ALA A 33 -21.47 11.55 -9.22
CA ALA A 33 -21.98 10.61 -8.22
C ALA A 33 -21.64 11.07 -6.78
N HIS A 34 -20.58 11.88 -6.63
CA HIS A 34 -20.11 12.43 -5.36
C HIS A 34 -20.41 13.94 -5.21
N LEU A 35 -21.40 14.45 -5.97
CA LEU A 35 -21.83 15.84 -5.88
C LEU A 35 -22.28 16.19 -4.45
N GLY A 36 -21.54 17.08 -3.79
CA GLY A 36 -21.80 17.52 -2.42
C GLY A 36 -20.96 16.80 -1.34
N GLU A 37 -20.13 15.82 -1.72
CA GLU A 37 -19.16 15.20 -0.82
C GLU A 37 -17.86 16.01 -0.75
N VAL A 38 -17.24 16.04 0.42
CA VAL A 38 -15.96 16.72 0.64
C VAL A 38 -14.82 15.80 0.19
N ARG A 39 -13.97 16.30 -0.70
CA ARG A 39 -12.75 15.62 -1.12
C ARG A 39 -11.70 15.68 -0.02
N ASN A 40 -11.10 14.54 0.27
CA ASN A 40 -9.94 14.49 1.13
C ASN A 40 -8.71 14.99 0.39
N VAL A 41 -7.83 15.65 1.14
CA VAL A 41 -6.52 16.14 0.68
C VAL A 41 -5.42 15.53 1.54
N TYR A 42 -4.29 15.24 0.92
CA TYR A 42 -3.06 14.87 1.58
C TYR A 42 -2.14 16.09 1.65
N GLN A 43 -1.52 16.32 2.80
CA GLN A 43 -0.53 17.37 2.98
C GLN A 43 0.84 16.80 2.66
N ASP A 44 1.46 17.27 1.57
CA ASP A 44 2.81 16.93 1.20
C ASP A 44 3.72 18.15 1.43
N GLY A 45 4.31 18.22 2.63
CA GLY A 45 5.05 19.39 3.09
C GLY A 45 4.18 20.64 3.11
N ALA A 46 4.40 21.56 2.16
CA ALA A 46 3.63 22.81 2.03
C ALA A 46 2.53 22.75 0.95
N HIS A 47 2.38 21.63 0.26
CA HIS A 47 1.42 21.47 -0.83
C HIS A 47 0.25 20.58 -0.41
N GLU A 48 -0.96 21.01 -0.80
CA GLU A 48 -2.16 20.17 -0.69
C GLU A 48 -2.35 19.39 -1.98
N VAL A 49 -2.33 18.07 -1.89
CA VAL A 49 -2.62 17.18 -3.00
C VAL A 49 -4.01 16.59 -2.81
N VAL A 50 -4.89 16.80 -3.79
CA VAL A 50 -6.21 16.18 -3.79
C VAL A 50 -6.05 14.69 -4.02
N ILE A 51 -6.62 13.88 -3.13
CA ILE A 51 -6.52 12.43 -3.22
C ILE A 51 -7.23 11.95 -4.51
N PRO A 52 -6.56 11.22 -5.42
CA PRO A 52 -7.14 10.79 -6.68
C PRO A 52 -8.31 9.83 -6.44
N PHE A 53 -9.25 9.80 -7.39
CA PHE A 53 -10.32 8.81 -7.33
C PHE A 53 -9.76 7.39 -7.45
N PRO A 54 -10.39 6.39 -6.83
CA PRO A 54 -10.12 5.01 -7.19
C PRO A 54 -10.54 4.80 -8.65
N ASP A 55 -9.56 4.54 -9.52
CA ASP A 55 -9.81 4.20 -10.92
C ASP A 55 -10.33 2.76 -11.07
N GLY A 56 -11.07 2.49 -12.14
CA GLY A 56 -11.52 1.13 -12.47
C GLY A 56 -12.81 0.68 -11.77
N PRO A 57 -13.26 -0.57 -12.02
CA PRO A 57 -14.43 -1.16 -11.37
C PRO A 57 -14.14 -1.47 -9.89
N ARG A 58 -15.19 -1.46 -9.05
CA ARG A 58 -15.12 -1.93 -7.66
C ARG A 58 -15.19 -3.46 -7.59
N GLU A 59 -14.32 -4.12 -8.35
CA GLU A 59 -14.15 -5.57 -8.36
C GLU A 59 -12.71 -5.94 -8.02
N ARG A 60 -12.54 -6.87 -7.07
CA ARG A 60 -11.21 -7.33 -6.65
C ARG A 60 -10.45 -7.94 -7.83
N LEU A 61 -9.16 -7.65 -7.91
CA LEU A 61 -8.32 -8.16 -9.01
C LEU A 61 -7.98 -9.64 -8.88
N LEU A 62 -7.91 -10.13 -7.64
CA LEU A 62 -7.71 -11.54 -7.31
C LEU A 62 -8.81 -12.04 -6.36
N PRO A 63 -9.11 -13.35 -6.38
CA PRO A 63 -10.01 -13.95 -5.39
C PRO A 63 -9.56 -13.66 -3.96
N GLU A 64 -10.53 -13.41 -3.09
CA GLU A 64 -10.27 -13.32 -1.66
C GLU A 64 -9.75 -14.66 -1.12
N VAL A 65 -8.71 -14.61 -0.29
CA VAL A 65 -8.16 -15.79 0.37
C VAL A 65 -8.90 -16.01 1.69
N PRO A 66 -9.53 -17.18 1.91
CA PRO A 66 -10.23 -17.44 3.17
C PRO A 66 -9.24 -17.64 4.31
N VAL A 67 -9.57 -17.11 5.48
CA VAL A 67 -8.85 -17.41 6.73
C VAL A 67 -9.12 -18.87 7.10
N THR A 68 -8.08 -19.70 7.06
CA THR A 68 -8.18 -21.16 7.32
C THR A 68 -7.24 -21.65 8.42
N THR A 69 -6.34 -20.78 8.86
CA THR A 69 -5.37 -21.04 9.93
C THR A 69 -5.67 -20.16 11.15
N SER A 70 -5.02 -20.46 12.27
CA SER A 70 -5.15 -19.70 13.51
C SER A 70 -3.79 -19.59 14.19
N GLY A 71 -3.44 -18.39 14.67
CA GLY A 71 -2.17 -18.12 15.33
C GLY A 71 -2.06 -16.64 15.70
N GLY A 72 -0.91 -16.22 16.25
CA GLY A 72 -0.66 -14.82 16.56
C GLY A 72 -0.44 -13.99 15.30
N TYR A 73 -1.21 -12.92 15.10
CA TYR A 73 -0.97 -11.89 14.10
C TYR A 73 -1.37 -10.52 14.68
N ALA A 74 -0.81 -9.45 14.13
CA ALA A 74 -1.11 -8.07 14.51
C ALA A 74 -1.03 -7.16 13.28
N PHE A 75 -1.58 -5.95 13.40
CA PHE A 75 -1.53 -4.93 12.35
C PHE A 75 -0.89 -3.64 12.86
N ILE A 76 -0.13 -2.97 11.99
CA ILE A 76 0.60 -1.73 12.31
C ILE A 76 -0.39 -0.60 12.63
N THR A 77 -1.51 -0.54 11.90
CA THR A 77 -2.53 0.49 12.08
C THR A 77 -3.92 -0.13 12.06
N GLU A 78 -4.70 0.19 13.08
CA GLU A 78 -6.09 -0.22 13.20
C GLU A 78 -6.97 1.00 13.52
N ASP A 79 -8.08 1.14 12.82
CA ASP A 79 -9.11 2.13 13.08
C ASP A 79 -10.29 1.44 13.77
N ARG A 80 -10.48 1.71 15.06
CA ARG A 80 -11.55 1.09 15.89
C ARG A 80 -11.53 -0.45 15.86
N GLY A 81 -10.34 -1.04 15.87
CA GLY A 81 -10.14 -2.50 15.84
C GLY A 81 -10.32 -3.14 14.47
N VAL A 82 -10.39 -2.34 13.39
CA VAL A 82 -10.35 -2.82 12.01
C VAL A 82 -9.01 -2.43 11.40
N PRO A 83 -8.26 -3.35 10.79
CA PRO A 83 -6.97 -3.02 10.20
C PRO A 83 -7.13 -2.12 8.98
N VAL A 84 -6.24 -1.13 8.88
CA VAL A 84 -6.05 -0.33 7.67
C VAL A 84 -5.32 -1.19 6.65
N ARG A 85 -5.87 -1.29 5.44
CA ARG A 85 -5.47 -2.28 4.43
C ARG A 85 -5.30 -1.65 3.06
N HIS A 86 -4.63 -2.35 2.17
CA HIS A 86 -4.61 -1.99 0.74
C HIS A 86 -6.00 -2.16 0.13
N ASP A 87 -6.24 -1.45 -0.97
CA ASP A 87 -7.45 -1.63 -1.77
C ASP A 87 -7.26 -2.83 -2.72
N PRO A 88 -8.00 -3.93 -2.58
CA PRO A 88 -7.85 -5.13 -3.41
C PRO A 88 -8.38 -4.97 -4.85
N CYS A 89 -9.07 -3.88 -5.15
CA CYS A 89 -9.50 -3.51 -6.51
C CYS A 89 -8.38 -2.83 -7.32
N ARG A 90 -7.24 -2.52 -6.68
CA ARG A 90 -6.11 -1.85 -7.33
C ARG A 90 -4.86 -2.70 -7.20
N PRO A 91 -3.99 -2.73 -8.21
CA PRO A 91 -2.72 -3.42 -8.08
C PRO A 91 -1.82 -2.63 -7.13
N ILE A 92 -1.13 -3.33 -6.24
CA ILE A 92 0.01 -2.81 -5.51
C ILE A 92 1.16 -2.73 -6.49
N ARG A 93 1.30 -1.57 -7.13
CA ARG A 93 2.43 -1.29 -8.02
C ARG A 93 3.71 -1.28 -7.20
N TRP A 94 4.79 -1.84 -7.72
CA TRP A 94 6.11 -1.77 -7.10
C TRP A 94 7.20 -1.47 -8.13
N VAL A 95 8.23 -0.75 -7.69
CA VAL A 95 9.42 -0.41 -8.47
C VAL A 95 10.67 -0.93 -7.75
N LEU A 96 11.70 -1.24 -8.52
CA LEU A 96 12.97 -1.76 -7.98
C LEU A 96 14.08 -0.74 -8.16
N ASN A 97 14.65 -0.25 -7.06
CA ASN A 97 15.92 0.43 -7.09
C ASN A 97 17.05 -0.61 -7.04
N THR A 98 17.85 -0.67 -8.12
CA THR A 98 18.91 -1.67 -8.31
C THR A 98 20.27 -1.22 -7.76
N ASP A 99 20.37 -0.02 -7.21
CA ASP A 99 21.61 0.49 -6.62
C ASP A 99 22.03 -0.40 -5.44
N GLY A 100 23.27 -0.87 -5.47
CA GLY A 100 23.79 -1.78 -4.44
C GLY A 100 23.19 -3.19 -4.45
N MET A 101 22.29 -3.51 -5.40
CA MET A 101 21.58 -4.78 -5.43
C MET A 101 22.52 -6.00 -5.54
N PRO A 102 22.47 -6.96 -4.60
CA PRO A 102 23.20 -8.21 -4.72
C PRO A 102 22.69 -9.06 -5.91
N ALA A 103 23.58 -9.87 -6.49
CA ALA A 103 23.16 -10.87 -7.47
C ALA A 103 22.08 -11.79 -6.87
N PHE A 104 21.13 -12.23 -7.71
CA PHE A 104 19.96 -13.06 -7.35
C PHE A 104 18.87 -12.37 -6.51
N ALA A 105 19.08 -11.17 -5.98
CA ALA A 105 18.08 -10.49 -5.15
C ALA A 105 16.74 -10.26 -5.88
N GLU A 106 16.78 -9.80 -7.14
CA GLU A 106 15.56 -9.58 -7.93
C GLU A 106 14.73 -10.87 -8.12
N GLN A 107 15.38 -12.02 -8.34
CA GLN A 107 14.69 -13.30 -8.46
C GLN A 107 13.99 -13.69 -7.16
N GLU A 108 14.64 -13.45 -6.02
CA GLU A 108 14.08 -13.76 -4.71
C GLU A 108 12.95 -12.79 -4.32
N ILE A 109 13.04 -11.51 -4.72
CA ILE A 109 11.95 -10.54 -4.60
C ILE A 109 10.72 -10.99 -5.39
N GLN A 110 10.91 -11.38 -6.67
CA GLN A 110 9.80 -11.87 -7.50
C GLN A 110 9.16 -13.13 -6.90
N ALA A 111 9.96 -14.04 -6.33
CA ALA A 111 9.45 -15.24 -5.67
C ALA A 111 8.65 -14.90 -4.40
N ALA A 112 9.13 -13.96 -3.58
CA ALA A 112 8.44 -13.51 -2.37
C ALA A 112 7.13 -12.80 -2.71
N ILE A 113 7.12 -11.93 -3.72
CA ILE A 113 5.91 -11.25 -4.20
C ILE A 113 4.87 -12.27 -4.68
N ALA A 114 5.28 -13.27 -5.48
CA ALA A 114 4.36 -14.29 -5.97
C ALA A 114 3.72 -15.11 -4.83
N ASP A 115 4.48 -15.41 -3.76
CA ASP A 115 3.93 -16.11 -2.60
C ASP A 115 2.97 -15.21 -1.80
N ILE A 116 3.31 -13.93 -1.60
CA ILE A 116 2.41 -12.98 -0.91
C ILE A 116 1.13 -12.71 -1.70
N GLU A 117 1.19 -12.60 -3.04
CA GLU A 117 -0.02 -12.52 -3.89
C GLU A 117 -0.94 -13.71 -3.61
N LEU A 118 -0.39 -14.92 -3.53
CA LEU A 118 -1.14 -16.15 -3.28
C LEU A 118 -1.78 -16.17 -1.87
N ARG A 119 -1.06 -15.68 -0.84
CA ARG A 119 -1.54 -15.73 0.55
C ARG A 119 -2.51 -14.61 0.93
N SER A 120 -2.40 -13.46 0.26
CA SER A 120 -3.24 -12.29 0.55
C SER A 120 -4.40 -12.13 -0.42
N GLY A 121 -4.28 -12.59 -1.66
CA GLY A 121 -5.26 -12.26 -2.70
C GLY A 121 -5.22 -10.78 -3.10
N LEU A 122 -4.05 -10.15 -2.98
CA LEU A 122 -3.74 -8.81 -3.49
C LEU A 122 -2.87 -8.94 -4.75
N LYS A 123 -3.16 -8.17 -5.78
CA LYS A 123 -2.37 -8.15 -7.02
C LYS A 123 -1.17 -7.23 -6.85
N PHE A 124 0.02 -7.70 -7.21
CA PHE A 124 1.22 -6.90 -7.37
C PHE A 124 1.53 -6.71 -8.86
N GLU A 125 2.00 -5.51 -9.20
CA GLU A 125 2.37 -5.15 -10.57
C GLU A 125 3.75 -4.50 -10.60
N PHE A 126 4.69 -5.07 -11.35
CA PHE A 126 6.00 -4.46 -11.53
C PHE A 126 5.88 -3.23 -12.44
N ALA A 127 6.17 -2.06 -11.87
CA ALA A 127 6.11 -0.77 -12.53
C ALA A 127 7.46 -0.30 -13.10
N GLY A 128 8.49 -1.15 -13.05
CA GLY A 128 9.80 -0.90 -13.64
C GLY A 128 10.90 -0.63 -12.62
N TYR A 129 12.10 -0.36 -13.14
CA TYR A 129 13.26 0.02 -12.34
C TYR A 129 13.25 1.52 -12.04
N THR A 130 13.89 1.93 -10.95
CA THR A 130 13.97 3.33 -10.53
C THR A 130 15.32 3.67 -9.93
N ASP A 131 15.67 4.95 -9.97
CA ASP A 131 16.80 5.57 -9.28
C ASP A 131 16.35 6.42 -8.07
N GLU A 132 15.10 6.28 -7.65
CA GLU A 132 14.56 7.02 -6.50
C GLU A 132 15.33 6.66 -5.23
N PRO A 133 15.82 7.64 -4.45
CA PRO A 133 16.37 7.38 -3.13
C PRO A 133 15.37 6.66 -2.21
N LEU A 134 15.87 5.78 -1.36
CA LEU A 134 15.07 5.11 -0.35
C LEU A 134 14.83 6.07 0.82
N ASP A 135 13.59 6.52 0.97
CA ASP A 135 13.17 7.45 2.02
C ASP A 135 11.73 7.14 2.46
N PHE A 136 11.53 6.93 3.76
CA PHE A 136 10.21 6.67 4.34
C PHE A 136 9.32 7.92 4.39
N GLU A 137 9.91 9.12 4.32
CA GLU A 137 9.21 10.40 4.28
C GLU A 137 9.02 10.92 2.84
N ARG A 138 9.26 10.07 1.83
CA ARG A 138 9.09 10.42 0.42
C ARG A 138 7.65 10.85 0.13
N SER A 139 7.51 11.76 -0.83
CA SER A 139 6.19 12.17 -1.29
C SER A 139 5.41 10.99 -1.89
N LEU A 140 4.12 10.93 -1.55
CA LEU A 140 3.18 9.96 -2.12
C LEU A 140 2.84 10.25 -3.58
N PHE A 141 3.11 11.46 -4.09
CA PHE A 141 2.79 11.88 -5.45
C PHE A 141 4.03 12.48 -6.09
N GLN A 142 4.49 11.86 -7.18
CA GLN A 142 5.73 12.26 -7.83
C GLN A 142 5.57 12.24 -9.35
N ASP A 143 6.07 13.27 -10.03
CA ASP A 143 5.99 13.41 -11.49
C ASP A 143 6.48 12.16 -12.23
N ARG A 144 7.48 11.45 -11.68
CA ARG A 144 8.03 10.21 -12.24
C ARG A 144 7.03 9.04 -12.30
N TYR A 145 6.00 9.06 -11.47
CA TYR A 145 4.97 8.02 -11.40
C TYR A 145 3.61 8.48 -11.94
N GLY A 146 3.54 9.70 -12.46
CA GLY A 146 2.34 10.30 -13.03
C GLY A 146 1.35 10.77 -11.96
N ASP A 147 0.06 10.74 -12.29
CA ASP A 147 -1.02 11.26 -11.44
C ASP A 147 -1.48 10.27 -10.35
N ASP A 148 -0.83 9.11 -10.24
CA ASP A 148 -1.13 8.06 -9.26
C ASP A 148 -0.12 8.08 -8.11
N TYR A 149 -0.43 7.34 -7.04
CA TYR A 149 0.47 7.17 -5.91
C TYR A 149 1.82 6.59 -6.36
N ALA A 150 2.89 7.06 -5.73
CA ALA A 150 4.22 6.48 -5.86
C ALA A 150 4.15 4.96 -5.53
N PRO A 151 4.55 4.05 -6.44
CA PRO A 151 4.54 2.60 -6.24
C PRO A 151 5.40 2.19 -5.04
N VAL A 152 5.14 1.05 -4.39
CA VAL A 152 6.05 0.52 -3.37
C VAL A 152 7.46 0.43 -3.92
N ILE A 153 8.42 1.11 -3.30
CA ILE A 153 9.82 1.02 -3.71
C ILE A 153 10.51 -0.08 -2.92
N ILE A 154 11.18 -0.99 -3.63
CA ILE A 154 12.05 -2.00 -3.05
C ILE A 154 13.48 -1.63 -3.43
N GLY A 155 14.39 -1.57 -2.46
CA GLY A 155 15.79 -1.29 -2.74
C GLY A 155 16.72 -1.79 -1.65
N PHE A 156 18.01 -1.45 -1.80
CA PHE A 156 19.09 -1.98 -1.00
C PHE A 156 19.88 -0.84 -0.38
N SER A 157 20.28 -1.01 0.88
CA SER A 157 21.07 -0.03 1.59
C SER A 157 21.98 -0.70 2.63
N ASP A 158 22.64 0.13 3.43
CA ASP A 158 23.43 -0.27 4.59
C ASP A 158 23.15 0.67 5.77
N ALA A 159 23.64 0.30 6.95
CA ALA A 159 23.45 1.09 8.18
C ALA A 159 24.09 2.49 8.15
N SER A 160 24.99 2.78 7.21
CA SER A 160 25.61 4.11 7.08
C SER A 160 24.71 5.09 6.32
N GLN A 161 23.91 4.59 5.37
CA GLN A 161 22.97 5.36 4.57
C GLN A 161 21.56 5.35 5.16
N THR A 162 21.13 4.21 5.72
CA THR A 162 19.84 4.02 6.38
C THR A 162 20.09 3.62 7.84
N PRO A 163 20.13 4.59 8.78
CA PRO A 163 20.41 4.32 10.19
C PRO A 163 19.47 3.30 10.86
N ASP A 164 18.25 3.14 10.33
CA ASP A 164 17.28 2.15 10.80
C ASP A 164 17.73 0.70 10.56
N LEU A 165 18.69 0.47 9.66
CA LEU A 165 19.36 -0.82 9.47
C LEU A 165 20.48 -1.09 10.49
N ALA A 166 20.75 -0.18 11.43
CA ALA A 166 21.82 -0.38 12.40
C ALA A 166 21.59 -1.59 13.31
N GLY A 167 22.66 -2.31 13.63
CA GLY A 167 22.63 -3.45 14.54
C GLY A 167 22.34 -4.76 13.81
N ALA A 168 21.25 -5.44 14.18
CA ALA A 168 20.87 -6.75 13.64
C ALA A 168 19.63 -6.69 12.72
N VAL A 169 19.30 -5.48 12.24
CA VAL A 169 18.16 -5.24 11.36
C VAL A 169 18.57 -5.58 9.94
N THR A 170 17.89 -6.56 9.33
CA THR A 170 18.20 -7.06 7.98
C THR A 170 17.33 -6.45 6.89
N GLY A 171 16.32 -5.68 7.29
CA GLY A 171 15.42 -4.94 6.42
C GLY A 171 14.43 -4.10 7.20
N VAL A 172 13.75 -3.18 6.49
CA VAL A 172 12.63 -2.40 7.01
C VAL A 172 11.60 -2.24 5.89
N GLY A 173 10.35 -2.60 6.18
CA GLY A 173 9.21 -2.49 5.27
C GLY A 173 8.06 -1.69 5.88
N GLY A 174 7.27 -1.05 5.04
CA GLY A 174 6.02 -0.40 5.46
C GLY A 174 5.30 0.35 4.35
N SER A 175 4.04 0.68 4.62
CA SER A 175 3.20 1.53 3.76
C SER A 175 2.63 2.70 4.54
N THR A 176 2.27 3.77 3.82
CA THR A 176 1.67 4.96 4.41
C THR A 176 0.15 4.81 4.44
N ALA A 177 -0.45 4.97 5.62
CA ALA A 177 -1.89 4.98 5.78
C ALA A 177 -2.44 6.40 5.53
N ILE A 178 -3.30 6.57 4.53
CA ILE A 178 -3.99 7.85 4.25
C ILE A 178 -5.49 7.63 4.09
N GLN A 179 -6.27 8.70 4.16
CA GLN A 179 -7.70 8.62 3.85
C GLN A 179 -7.91 8.30 2.37
N GLY A 180 -9.03 7.65 2.03
CA GLY A 180 -9.48 7.55 0.64
C GLY A 180 -9.90 8.91 0.09
N ALA A 181 -10.33 8.96 -1.17
CA ALA A 181 -10.80 10.16 -1.85
C ALA A 181 -11.95 10.85 -1.10
N PHE A 182 -12.77 10.06 -0.39
CA PHE A 182 -13.91 10.51 0.41
C PHE A 182 -14.01 9.78 1.74
N GLY A 183 -14.73 10.41 2.67
CA GLY A 183 -15.09 9.82 3.95
C GLY A 183 -13.89 9.57 4.87
N PRO A 184 -14.11 8.90 6.03
CA PRO A 184 -13.07 8.72 7.02
C PRO A 184 -12.22 7.45 6.82
N GLN A 185 -12.56 6.61 5.82
CA GLN A 185 -11.90 5.32 5.62
C GLN A 185 -10.46 5.55 5.18
N ARG A 186 -9.52 4.89 5.86
CA ARG A 186 -8.11 4.88 5.49
C ARG A 186 -7.74 3.64 4.70
N TYR A 187 -6.70 3.79 3.88
CA TYR A 187 -6.07 2.74 3.13
C TYR A 187 -4.56 2.86 3.18
N LEU A 188 -3.88 1.72 3.04
CA LEU A 188 -2.45 1.70 2.78
C LEU A 188 -2.19 2.13 1.33
N ARG A 189 -1.24 3.03 1.14
CA ARG A 189 -0.79 3.55 -0.15
C ARG A 189 0.73 3.65 -0.14
N SER A 190 1.31 3.52 -1.32
CA SER A 190 2.76 3.54 -1.48
C SER A 190 3.43 2.51 -0.55
N GLY A 191 4.70 2.74 -0.25
CA GLY A 191 5.49 1.95 0.67
C GLY A 191 6.96 1.95 0.29
N VAL A 192 7.78 1.52 1.24
CA VAL A 192 9.22 1.42 1.13
C VAL A 192 9.61 0.09 1.73
N VAL A 193 10.49 -0.63 1.03
CA VAL A 193 11.20 -1.81 1.51
C VAL A 193 12.69 -1.54 1.30
N VAL A 194 13.42 -1.44 2.40
CA VAL A 194 14.87 -1.33 2.40
C VAL A 194 15.44 -2.65 2.89
N LEU A 195 16.34 -3.25 2.11
CA LEU A 195 17.01 -4.50 2.46
C LEU A 195 18.50 -4.26 2.68
N ASP A 196 19.10 -4.90 3.68
CA ASP A 196 20.55 -4.82 3.89
C ASP A 196 21.29 -5.55 2.75
N ALA A 197 22.03 -4.78 1.95
CA ALA A 197 22.71 -5.30 0.77
C ALA A 197 23.81 -6.32 1.11
N ASP A 198 24.60 -6.04 2.17
CA ASP A 198 25.72 -6.87 2.56
C ASP A 198 25.26 -8.16 3.24
N ASP A 199 24.22 -8.08 4.08
CA ASP A 199 23.57 -9.26 4.67
C ASP A 199 23.01 -10.18 3.58
N LEU A 200 22.21 -9.65 2.66
CA LEU A 200 21.66 -10.45 1.56
C LEU A 200 22.74 -11.07 0.68
N LYS A 201 23.78 -10.29 0.33
CA LYS A 201 24.92 -10.80 -0.44
C LYS A 201 25.62 -11.95 0.27
N SER A 202 25.79 -11.87 1.59
CA SER A 202 26.39 -12.95 2.38
C SER A 202 25.53 -14.21 2.37
N ARG A 203 24.20 -14.05 2.44
CA ARG A 203 23.23 -15.15 2.45
C ARG A 203 23.14 -15.86 1.11
N PHE A 204 23.19 -15.14 0.00
CA PHE A 204 23.17 -15.73 -1.34
C PHE A 204 24.41 -16.57 -1.66
N ALA A 205 25.44 -16.57 -0.82
CA ALA A 205 26.58 -17.47 -0.95
C ALA A 205 26.26 -18.95 -0.68
N SER A 206 25.06 -19.27 -0.17
CA SER A 206 24.63 -20.66 0.06
C SER A 206 23.13 -20.86 -0.19
N THR A 207 22.72 -22.09 -0.50
CA THR A 207 21.29 -22.42 -0.68
C THR A 207 20.47 -22.16 0.59
N SER A 208 21.01 -22.49 1.77
CA SER A 208 20.33 -22.24 3.05
C SER A 208 20.19 -20.75 3.33
N GLY A 209 21.23 -19.97 3.04
CA GLY A 209 21.18 -18.52 3.18
C GLY A 209 20.19 -17.89 2.20
N ALA A 210 20.10 -18.36 0.95
CA ALA A 210 19.09 -17.88 0.00
C ALA A 210 17.65 -18.06 0.51
N LEU A 211 17.35 -19.17 1.21
CA LEU A 211 16.04 -19.34 1.86
C LEU A 211 15.80 -18.32 2.98
N GLN A 212 16.83 -17.97 3.74
CA GLN A 212 16.75 -16.94 4.79
C GLN A 212 16.56 -15.55 4.18
N ALA A 213 17.28 -15.24 3.11
CA ALA A 213 17.11 -14.00 2.37
C ALA A 213 15.67 -13.84 1.84
N ARG A 214 15.09 -14.91 1.27
CA ARG A 214 13.69 -14.90 0.87
C ARG A 214 12.76 -14.64 2.06
N ALA A 215 13.00 -15.28 3.20
CA ALA A 215 12.20 -15.10 4.41
C ALA A 215 12.23 -13.65 4.92
N ILE A 216 13.39 -12.98 4.86
CA ILE A 216 13.53 -11.56 5.18
C ILE A 216 12.71 -10.70 4.20
N ILE A 217 12.83 -10.94 2.89
CA ILE A 217 12.07 -10.18 1.88
C ILE A 217 10.55 -10.35 2.10
N MET A 218 10.12 -11.58 2.40
CA MET A 218 8.73 -11.88 2.73
C MET A 218 8.27 -11.11 3.97
N HIS A 219 9.06 -11.09 5.05
CA HIS A 219 8.79 -10.35 6.27
C HIS A 219 8.57 -8.84 6.00
N GLU A 220 9.49 -8.21 5.28
CA GLU A 220 9.37 -6.77 4.98
C GLU A 220 8.17 -6.46 4.07
N LEU A 221 7.87 -7.34 3.11
CA LEU A 221 6.68 -7.19 2.27
C LEU A 221 5.38 -7.40 3.08
N ALA A 222 5.37 -8.23 4.12
CA ALA A 222 4.22 -8.35 5.00
C ALA A 222 3.97 -7.05 5.81
N HIS A 223 5.01 -6.30 6.17
CA HIS A 223 4.85 -4.96 6.72
C HIS A 223 4.24 -3.97 5.73
N VAL A 224 4.57 -4.05 4.43
CA VAL A 224 3.89 -3.28 3.37
C VAL A 224 2.39 -3.60 3.34
N LEU A 225 1.99 -4.84 3.60
CA LEU A 225 0.59 -5.25 3.71
C LEU A 225 -0.10 -4.79 5.01
N GLY A 226 0.67 -4.22 5.95
CA GLY A 226 0.20 -3.69 7.22
C GLY A 226 0.33 -4.65 8.39
N LEU A 227 0.93 -5.85 8.23
CA LEU A 227 1.17 -6.76 9.35
C LEU A 227 2.22 -6.15 10.28
N ALA A 228 2.00 -6.23 11.59
CA ALA A 228 2.97 -5.86 12.61
C ALA A 228 3.71 -7.09 13.14
N HIS A 229 4.79 -6.84 13.87
CA HIS A 229 5.46 -7.90 14.61
C HIS A 229 4.55 -8.55 15.65
N VAL A 230 4.82 -9.83 15.91
CA VAL A 230 4.18 -10.60 16.98
C VAL A 230 5.23 -11.32 17.82
N ASP A 231 4.97 -11.44 19.12
CA ASP A 231 5.84 -12.18 20.06
C ASP A 231 5.55 -13.69 20.02
N ASP A 232 5.54 -14.27 18.82
CA ASP A 232 5.38 -15.71 18.58
C ASP A 232 6.48 -16.19 17.61
N PRO A 233 7.50 -16.93 18.09
CA PRO A 233 8.64 -17.36 17.28
C PRO A 233 8.29 -18.41 16.21
N SER A 234 7.06 -18.92 16.20
CA SER A 234 6.56 -19.77 15.11
C SER A 234 6.07 -18.98 13.90
N GLN A 235 5.96 -17.66 14.04
CA GLN A 235 5.57 -16.73 12.97
C GLN A 235 6.81 -16.13 12.31
N LEU A 236 6.76 -15.99 10.99
CA LEU A 236 7.75 -15.23 10.24
C LEU A 236 7.73 -13.75 10.63
N MET A 237 6.58 -13.22 11.06
CA MET A 237 6.46 -11.86 11.62
C MET A 237 6.98 -11.71 13.05
N HIS A 238 7.72 -12.69 13.58
CA HIS A 238 8.48 -12.50 14.82
C HIS A 238 9.61 -11.48 14.59
N PRO A 239 9.84 -10.51 15.51
CA PRO A 239 10.81 -9.42 15.29
C PRO A 239 12.27 -9.88 15.27
N THR A 240 12.57 -11.06 15.82
CA THR A 240 13.91 -11.65 15.70
C THR A 240 13.90 -12.82 14.72
N HIS A 241 14.90 -12.82 13.84
CA HIS A 241 15.06 -13.78 12.75
C HIS A 241 15.50 -15.16 13.27
N ASP A 242 14.57 -15.88 13.87
CA ASP A 242 14.80 -17.15 14.54
C ASP A 242 14.43 -18.31 13.62
N ARG A 243 15.32 -18.77 12.73
CA ARG A 243 15.20 -20.03 11.93
C ARG A 243 13.91 -20.26 11.10
N GLN A 244 12.89 -19.43 11.21
CA GLN A 244 11.62 -19.55 10.53
C GLN A 244 11.81 -19.04 9.10
N LEU A 245 11.64 -19.94 8.13
CA LEU A 245 11.88 -19.66 6.71
C LEU A 245 10.59 -19.52 5.91
N THR A 246 9.46 -19.79 6.55
CA THR A 246 8.14 -19.87 5.93
C THR A 246 7.11 -19.22 6.83
N TRP A 247 5.96 -18.82 6.27
CA TRP A 247 4.83 -18.35 7.07
C TRP A 247 4.44 -19.33 8.16
N GLY A 248 4.21 -18.82 9.36
CA GLY A 248 3.45 -19.50 10.40
C GLY A 248 1.94 -19.36 10.17
N ASP A 249 1.18 -20.10 10.97
CA ASP A 249 -0.29 -20.12 10.86
C ASP A 249 -0.94 -18.76 11.14
N GLY A 250 -0.34 -17.95 12.02
CA GLY A 250 -0.75 -16.59 12.31
C GLY A 250 -0.48 -15.65 11.15
N ASP A 251 0.71 -15.72 10.53
CA ASP A 251 1.02 -14.92 9.35
C ASP A 251 0.06 -15.20 8.20
N LEU A 252 -0.25 -16.48 7.93
CA LEU A 252 -1.20 -16.86 6.89
C LEU A 252 -2.59 -16.29 7.13
N ALA A 253 -3.05 -16.29 8.39
CA ALA A 253 -4.32 -15.66 8.78
C ALA A 253 -4.25 -14.13 8.61
N GLY A 254 -3.15 -13.51 9.04
CA GLY A 254 -2.91 -12.07 8.92
C GLY A 254 -2.89 -11.61 7.47
N LEU A 255 -2.19 -12.32 6.58
CA LEU A 255 -2.12 -12.02 5.13
C LEU A 255 -3.50 -12.12 4.47
N ALA A 256 -4.27 -13.16 4.78
CA ALA A 256 -5.65 -13.30 4.29
C ALA A 256 -6.53 -12.12 4.74
N ILE A 257 -6.45 -11.73 6.02
CA ILE A 257 -7.20 -10.59 6.57
C ILE A 257 -6.75 -9.26 5.94
N ALA A 258 -5.43 -9.08 5.74
CA ALA A 258 -4.84 -7.90 5.12
C ALA A 258 -5.37 -7.71 3.70
N GLY A 259 -5.53 -8.80 2.95
CA GLY A 259 -6.08 -8.77 1.61
C GLY A 259 -7.60 -8.64 1.55
N ALA A 260 -8.35 -9.02 2.59
CA ALA A 260 -9.82 -8.99 2.63
C ALA A 260 -10.43 -7.57 2.88
N GLY A 261 -9.72 -6.50 2.51
CA GLY A 261 -10.22 -5.12 2.62
C GLY A 261 -11.39 -4.82 1.68
N PRO A 262 -12.20 -3.77 1.95
CA PRO A 262 -13.15 -3.27 0.97
C PRO A 262 -12.41 -2.52 -0.15
N CYS A 263 -13.04 -2.46 -1.33
CA CYS A 263 -12.56 -1.57 -2.37
C CYS A 263 -12.90 -0.13 -2.06
N GLU A 264 -12.02 0.79 -2.46
CA GLU A 264 -12.25 2.21 -2.25
C GLU A 264 -13.48 2.69 -3.03
N SER A 265 -14.29 3.52 -2.37
CA SER A 265 -15.54 4.05 -2.89
C SER A 265 -15.43 5.51 -3.27
#